data_AF-A0A9D6SKG7-F1
#
_entry.id   AF-A0A9D6SKG7-F1
#
_cell.length_a   1.000
_cell.length_b   1.000
_cell.length_c   1.000
_cell.angle_alpha   90.00
_cell.angle_beta   90.00
_cell.angle_gamma   90.00
#
_symmetry.space_group_name_H-M   'P 1'
#
loop_
_entity.id
_entity.type
_entity.pdbx_description
1 polymer ?
#
loop_
_entity_poly.entity_id
_entity_poly.type
_entity_poly.pdbx_seq_one_letter_code
_entity_poly.pdbx_strand_id
1 'polypeptide(L)'
;MAGIRIIEEQLRLTVPHTFNALTKLVMAMADVTKNAGKQTFFGRDKSQERYAEFLRALKITVHSMVLDRVVQESTPTDEVAKELEQKLQNFAMAFPNWQDAYGFAAMFFGEERKNAIATIERIRSMP
;
A
#
# COMPACT_ATOMS: atom_id res chain seq x y z
N MET A 1 25.02 -8.73 3.18
CA MET A 1 23.56 -8.51 3.39
C MET A 1 23.21 -8.25 4.86
N ALA A 2 23.95 -7.39 5.57
CA ALA A 2 23.61 -7.01 6.95
C ALA A 2 22.56 -5.87 7.00
N GLY A 3 22.66 -4.89 6.09
CA GLY A 3 21.76 -3.73 6.05
C GLY A 3 20.29 -4.06 5.76
N ILE A 4 20.02 -5.00 4.84
CA ILE A 4 18.65 -5.41 4.49
C ILE A 4 17.92 -6.01 5.70
N ARG A 5 18.61 -6.86 6.48
CA ARG A 5 18.04 -7.48 7.69
C ARG A 5 17.76 -6.46 8.78
N ILE A 6 18.62 -5.45 8.93
CA ILE A 6 18.43 -4.37 9.91
C ILE A 6 17.19 -3.54 9.58
N ILE A 7 16.97 -3.19 8.31
CA ILE A 7 15.79 -2.40 7.90
C ILE A 7 14.50 -3.20 8.12
N GLU A 8 14.50 -4.49 7.75
CA GLU A 8 13.37 -5.38 8.02
C GLU A 8 13.05 -5.46 9.52
N GLU A 9 14.05 -5.75 10.34
CA GLU A 9 13.90 -5.90 11.79
C GLU A 9 13.43 -4.59 12.43
N GLN A 10 13.99 -3.45 12.00
CA GLN A 10 13.56 -2.14 12.45
C GLN A 10 12.09 -1.87 12.11
N LEU A 11 11.63 -2.17 10.90
CA LEU A 11 10.23 -2.00 10.52
C LEU A 11 9.31 -2.90 11.36
N ARG A 12 9.70 -4.17 11.58
CA ARG A 12 8.93 -5.11 12.40
C ARG A 12 8.82 -4.66 13.86
N LEU A 13 9.88 -4.09 14.43
CA LEU A 13 9.91 -3.68 15.83
C LEU A 13 9.24 -2.34 16.09
N THR A 14 9.40 -1.37 15.18
CA THR A 14 8.95 0.01 15.40
C THR A 14 7.52 0.27 14.91
N VAL A 15 7.08 -0.44 13.86
CA VAL A 15 5.76 -0.24 13.23
C VAL A 15 5.12 -1.59 12.87
N PRO A 16 4.88 -2.49 13.85
CA PRO A 16 4.46 -3.86 13.60
C PRO A 16 3.12 -4.00 12.86
N HIS A 17 2.14 -3.14 13.15
CA HIS A 17 0.82 -3.21 12.49
C HIS A 17 0.93 -2.75 11.03
N THR A 18 1.70 -1.70 10.80
CA THR A 18 1.99 -1.10 9.49
C THR A 18 2.78 -2.09 8.66
N PHE A 19 3.81 -2.73 9.22
CA PHE A 19 4.60 -3.75 8.54
C PHE A 19 3.73 -4.91 8.03
N ASN A 20 2.87 -5.45 8.88
CA ASN A 20 1.97 -6.54 8.51
C ASN A 20 0.96 -6.11 7.43
N ALA A 21 0.46 -4.87 7.50
CA ALA A 21 -0.45 -4.33 6.50
C ALA A 21 0.26 -4.05 5.17
N LEU A 22 1.47 -3.50 5.18
CA LEU A 22 2.31 -3.27 3.99
C LEU A 22 2.57 -4.57 3.23
N THR A 23 2.83 -5.67 3.93
CA THR A 23 3.00 -6.98 3.29
C THR A 23 1.76 -7.35 2.44
N LYS A 24 0.56 -7.15 3.00
CA LYS A 24 -0.72 -7.42 2.30
C LYS A 24 -0.97 -6.40 1.18
N LEU A 25 -0.61 -5.13 1.39
CA LEU A 25 -0.75 -4.08 0.40
C LEU A 25 0.11 -4.37 -0.83
N VAL A 26 1.37 -4.76 -0.63
CA VAL A 26 2.30 -5.13 -1.72
C VAL A 26 1.77 -6.30 -2.53
N MET A 27 1.25 -7.34 -1.86
CA MET A 27 0.61 -8.47 -2.55
C MET A 27 -0.61 -8.01 -3.38
N ALA A 28 -1.47 -7.17 -2.81
CA ALA A 28 -2.65 -6.66 -3.51
C ALA A 28 -2.29 -5.78 -4.71
N MET A 29 -1.27 -4.93 -4.61
CA MET A 29 -0.76 -4.12 -5.72
C MET A 29 -0.23 -5.01 -6.87
N ALA A 30 0.56 -6.03 -6.55
CA ALA A 30 1.02 -7.00 -7.55
C ALA A 30 -0.16 -7.72 -8.24
N ASP A 31 -1.19 -8.08 -7.48
CA ASP A 31 -2.39 -8.72 -8.03
C ASP A 31 -3.19 -7.81 -8.96
N VAL A 32 -3.25 -6.50 -8.71
CA VAL A 32 -3.84 -5.54 -9.67
C VAL A 32 -3.07 -5.57 -10.98
N THR A 33 -1.74 -5.40 -10.94
CA THR A 33 -0.89 -5.42 -12.14
C THR A 33 -1.03 -6.72 -12.92
N LYS A 34 -1.00 -7.87 -12.23
CA LYS A 34 -1.07 -9.20 -12.85
C LYS A 34 -2.42 -9.50 -13.49
N ASN A 35 -3.50 -8.88 -13.01
CA ASN A 35 -4.86 -9.18 -13.47
C ASN A 35 -5.52 -8.04 -14.24
N ALA A 36 -4.79 -6.96 -14.52
CA ALA A 36 -5.26 -5.88 -15.38
C ALA A 36 -5.72 -6.44 -16.75
N GLY A 37 -6.96 -6.11 -17.14
CA GLY A 37 -7.57 -6.53 -18.39
C GLY A 37 -8.02 -8.00 -18.45
N LYS A 38 -7.95 -8.75 -17.33
CA LYS A 38 -8.38 -10.15 -17.29
C LYS A 38 -9.83 -10.29 -16.84
N GLN A 39 -10.54 -11.27 -17.40
CA GLN A 39 -11.84 -11.72 -16.92
C GLN A 39 -11.72 -13.06 -16.19
N THR A 40 -12.67 -13.32 -15.30
CA THR A 40 -12.86 -14.64 -14.68
C THR A 40 -13.47 -15.62 -15.69
N PHE A 41 -13.44 -16.91 -15.41
CA PHE A 41 -14.05 -17.95 -16.26
C PHE A 41 -15.56 -17.77 -16.47
N PHE A 42 -16.22 -16.98 -15.62
CA PHE A 42 -17.64 -16.61 -15.73
C PHE A 42 -17.87 -15.20 -16.28
N GLY A 43 -16.87 -14.61 -16.95
CA GLY A 43 -16.99 -13.30 -17.60
C GLY A 43 -17.01 -12.08 -16.67
N ARG A 44 -16.86 -12.26 -15.34
CA ARG A 44 -16.70 -11.11 -14.42
C ARG A 44 -15.34 -10.45 -14.62
N ASP A 45 -15.30 -9.12 -14.56
CA ASP A 45 -14.04 -8.36 -14.62
C ASP A 45 -13.19 -8.63 -13.37
N LYS A 46 -12.10 -9.37 -13.57
CA LYS A 46 -11.16 -9.73 -12.50
C LYS A 46 -10.36 -8.52 -12.04
N SER A 47 -10.19 -7.52 -12.91
CA SER A 47 -9.48 -6.28 -12.62
C SER A 47 -10.19 -5.49 -11.53
N GLN A 48 -11.53 -5.38 -11.62
CA GLN A 48 -12.34 -4.68 -10.63
C GLN A 48 -12.26 -5.36 -9.24
N GLU A 49 -12.31 -6.69 -9.21
CA GLU A 49 -12.19 -7.46 -7.96
C GLU A 49 -10.84 -7.21 -7.28
N ARG A 50 -9.73 -7.31 -8.03
CA ARG A 50 -8.38 -7.07 -7.49
C ARG A 50 -8.16 -5.62 -7.08
N TYR A 51 -8.73 -4.67 -7.80
CA TYR A 51 -8.68 -3.27 -7.40
C TYR A 51 -9.44 -3.02 -6.08
N ALA A 52 -10.59 -3.67 -5.88
CA ALA A 52 -11.31 -3.59 -4.62
C ALA A 52 -10.53 -4.20 -3.45
N GLU A 53 -9.81 -5.31 -3.68
CA GLU A 53 -8.87 -5.89 -2.69
C GLU A 53 -7.73 -4.94 -2.36
N PHE A 54 -7.14 -4.27 -3.36
CA PHE A 54 -6.16 -3.22 -3.16
C PHE A 54 -6.70 -2.08 -2.30
N LEU A 55 -7.88 -1.54 -2.60
CA LEU A 55 -8.49 -0.47 -1.81
C LEU A 55 -8.73 -0.88 -0.35
N ARG A 56 -9.13 -2.15 -0.12
CA ARG A 56 -9.29 -2.70 1.23
C ARG A 56 -7.94 -2.79 1.95
N ALA A 57 -6.90 -3.29 1.29
CA ALA A 57 -5.55 -3.37 1.84
C ALA A 57 -4.98 -1.98 2.14
N LEU A 58 -5.25 -0.99 1.28
CA LEU A 58 -4.86 0.40 1.46
C LEU A 58 -5.54 1.00 2.69
N LYS A 59 -6.86 0.82 2.86
CA LYS A 59 -7.60 1.28 4.04
C LYS A 59 -7.00 0.70 5.33
N ILE A 60 -6.79 -0.61 5.36
CA ILE A 60 -6.18 -1.30 6.51
C ILE A 60 -4.78 -0.75 6.79
N THR A 61 -3.98 -0.49 5.76
CA THR A 61 -2.62 0.05 5.94
C THR A 61 -2.63 1.44 6.54
N VAL A 62 -3.51 2.33 6.07
CA VAL A 62 -3.66 3.67 6.65
C VAL A 62 -4.11 3.59 8.11
N HIS A 63 -5.06 2.72 8.45
CA HIS A 63 -5.46 2.51 9.85
C HIS A 63 -4.32 1.94 10.71
N SER A 64 -3.55 0.99 10.18
CA SER A 64 -2.37 0.46 10.87
C SER A 64 -1.31 1.54 11.12
N MET A 65 -1.13 2.50 10.19
CA MET A 65 -0.24 3.64 10.39
C MET A 65 -0.71 4.54 11.54
N VAL A 66 -2.03 4.67 11.76
CA VAL A 66 -2.58 5.35 12.94
C VAL A 66 -2.30 4.56 14.22
N LEU A 67 -2.52 3.24 14.21
CA LEU A 67 -2.26 2.37 15.37
C LEU A 67 -0.79 2.42 15.81
N ASP A 68 0.14 2.45 14.85
CA ASP A 68 1.58 2.58 15.13
C ASP A 68 2.04 4.04 15.32
N ARG A 69 1.12 5.02 15.30
CA ARG A 69 1.40 6.45 15.45
C ARG A 69 2.36 7.02 14.39
N VAL A 70 2.43 6.40 13.23
CA VAL A 70 3.13 6.96 12.05
C VAL A 70 2.41 8.21 11.58
N VAL A 71 1.08 8.19 11.64
CA VAL A 71 0.20 9.34 11.38
C VAL A 71 -0.89 9.39 12.46
N GLN A 72 -1.65 10.49 12.53
CA GLN A 72 -2.81 10.66 13.39
C GLN A 72 -4.08 10.72 12.54
N GLU A 73 -5.24 10.51 13.17
CA GLU A 73 -6.54 10.67 12.49
C GLU A 73 -6.72 12.06 11.89
N SER A 74 -6.15 13.08 12.53
CA SER A 74 -6.16 14.48 12.07
C SER A 74 -5.10 14.80 11.01
N THR A 75 -4.16 13.88 10.72
CA THR A 75 -3.09 14.14 9.76
C THR A 75 -3.68 14.41 8.37
N PRO A 76 -3.28 15.51 7.70
CA PRO A 76 -3.71 15.81 6.33
C PRO A 76 -3.47 14.64 5.37
N THR A 77 -4.39 14.42 4.43
CA THR A 77 -4.34 13.26 3.54
C THR A 77 -3.12 13.22 2.63
N ASP A 78 -2.64 14.38 2.19
CA ASP A 78 -1.41 14.50 1.41
C ASP A 78 -0.17 14.10 2.21
N GLU A 79 -0.13 14.44 3.51
CA GLU A 79 0.90 13.95 4.43
C GLU A 79 0.79 12.45 4.68
N VAL A 80 -0.43 11.91 4.84
CA VAL A 80 -0.64 10.46 4.95
C VAL A 80 -0.12 9.73 3.71
N ALA A 81 -0.42 10.24 2.51
CA ALA A 81 0.05 9.67 1.26
C ALA A 81 1.59 9.66 1.19
N LYS A 82 2.24 10.76 1.61
CA LYS A 82 3.70 10.89 1.65
C LYS A 82 4.33 9.90 2.63
N GLU A 83 3.79 9.78 3.84
CA GLU A 83 4.29 8.83 4.84
C GLU A 83 4.13 7.38 4.37
N LEU A 84 2.98 7.04 3.77
CA LEU A 84 2.75 5.71 3.21
C LEU A 84 3.74 5.38 2.08
N GLU A 85 3.97 6.33 1.17
CA GLU A 85 4.98 6.19 0.10
C GLU A 85 6.38 5.95 0.70
N GLN A 86 6.77 6.72 1.72
CA GLN A 86 8.07 6.55 2.39
C GLN A 86 8.19 5.17 3.06
N LYS A 87 7.12 4.67 3.70
CA LYS A 87 7.12 3.32 4.27
C LYS A 87 7.21 2.23 3.21
N LEU A 88 6.54 2.41 2.06
CA LEU A 88 6.65 1.50 0.92
C LEU A 88 8.07 1.49 0.33
N GLN A 89 8.74 2.64 0.24
CA GLN A 89 10.14 2.72 -0.19
C GLN A 89 11.08 1.97 0.76
N ASN A 90 10.90 2.13 2.07
CA ASN A 90 11.67 1.38 3.08
C ASN A 90 11.39 -0.12 3.00
N PHE A 91 10.13 -0.50 2.77
CA PHE A 91 9.74 -1.90 2.56
C PHE A 91 10.39 -2.47 1.29
N ALA A 92 10.45 -1.69 0.20
CA ALA A 92 11.09 -2.11 -1.05
C ALA A 92 12.59 -2.36 -0.90
N MET A 93 13.28 -1.56 -0.09
CA MET A 93 14.69 -1.79 0.25
C MET A 93 14.90 -3.10 1.03
N ALA A 94 13.96 -3.47 1.90
CA ALA A 94 14.00 -4.73 2.65
C ALA A 94 13.59 -5.95 1.79
N PHE A 95 12.61 -5.78 0.89
CA PHE A 95 12.00 -6.85 0.11
C PHE A 95 11.94 -6.52 -1.39
N PRO A 96 13.07 -6.53 -2.12
CA PRO A 96 13.15 -6.01 -3.49
C PRO A 96 12.39 -6.83 -4.55
N ASN A 97 11.93 -8.05 -4.21
CA ASN A 97 11.41 -9.01 -5.19
C ASN A 97 9.97 -8.74 -5.67
N TRP A 98 9.32 -7.67 -5.21
CA TRP A 98 7.93 -7.31 -5.56
C TRP A 98 7.85 -6.21 -6.62
N GLN A 99 8.57 -6.38 -7.73
CA GLN A 99 8.72 -5.34 -8.77
C GLN A 99 7.38 -4.85 -9.34
N ASP A 100 6.44 -5.75 -9.62
CA ASP A 100 5.09 -5.40 -10.12
C ASP A 100 4.32 -4.49 -9.15
N ALA A 101 4.48 -4.73 -7.85
CA ALA A 101 3.85 -3.93 -6.81
C ALA A 101 4.50 -2.54 -6.71
N TYR A 102 5.83 -2.46 -6.80
CA TYR A 102 6.55 -1.18 -6.74
C TYR A 102 6.34 -0.34 -8.00
N GLY A 103 6.20 -0.97 -9.17
CA GLY A 103 5.79 -0.29 -10.40
C GLY A 103 4.37 0.30 -10.26
N PHE A 104 3.43 -0.47 -9.72
CA PHE A 104 2.09 0.03 -9.40
C PHE A 104 2.14 1.21 -8.41
N ALA A 105 2.92 1.08 -7.33
CA ALA A 105 3.06 2.15 -6.34
C ALA A 105 3.65 3.43 -6.94
N ALA A 106 4.66 3.33 -7.81
CA ALA A 106 5.25 4.48 -8.48
C ALA A 106 4.24 5.21 -9.40
N MET A 107 3.42 4.46 -10.13
CA MET A 107 2.32 5.04 -10.91
C MET A 107 1.30 5.72 -10.00
N PHE A 108 0.79 5.01 -8.99
CA PHE A 108 -0.31 5.47 -8.13
C PHE A 108 0.10 6.70 -7.28
N PHE A 109 1.22 6.62 -6.56
CA PHE A 109 1.68 7.70 -5.67
C PHE A 109 2.46 8.81 -6.41
N GLY A 110 3.01 8.52 -7.59
CA GLY A 110 3.76 9.46 -8.42
C GLY A 110 2.91 10.13 -9.50
N GLU A 111 2.66 9.42 -10.61
CA GLU A 111 1.95 9.96 -11.78
C GLU A 111 0.49 10.33 -11.46
N GLU A 112 -0.18 9.48 -10.68
CA GLU A 112 -1.59 9.65 -10.32
C GLU A 112 -1.80 10.28 -8.94
N ARG A 113 -0.80 11.02 -8.43
CA ARG A 113 -0.76 11.50 -7.03
C ARG A 113 -2.05 12.17 -6.55
N LYS A 114 -2.69 12.99 -7.38
CA LYS A 114 -3.99 13.64 -7.04
C LYS A 114 -5.10 12.62 -6.81
N ASN A 115 -5.18 11.59 -7.65
CA ASN A 115 -6.14 10.51 -7.51
C ASN A 115 -5.83 9.63 -6.29
N ALA A 116 -4.54 9.40 -6.00
CA ALA A 116 -4.12 8.69 -4.80
C ALA A 116 -4.57 9.43 -3.54
N ILE A 117 -4.35 10.75 -3.45
CA ILE A 117 -4.81 11.58 -2.33
C ILE A 117 -6.34 11.49 -2.20
N ALA A 118 -7.09 11.73 -3.28
CA ALA A 118 -8.55 11.63 -3.25
C ALA A 118 -9.05 10.23 -2.84
N THR A 119 -8.33 9.18 -3.25
CA THR A 119 -8.65 7.80 -2.86
C THR A 119 -8.41 7.57 -1.37
N ILE A 120 -7.27 8.03 -0.83
CA ILE A 120 -6.94 7.91 0.59
C ILE A 120 -7.94 8.72 1.44
N GLU A 121 -8.33 9.91 0.98
CA GLU A 121 -9.36 10.71 1.65
C GLU A 121 -10.69 9.94 1.72
N ARG A 122 -11.14 9.41 0.58
CA ARG A 122 -12.39 8.64 0.51
C ARG A 122 -12.40 7.44 1.46
N ILE A 123 -11.31 6.66 1.52
CA ILE A 123 -11.27 5.45 2.37
C ILE A 123 -11.14 5.77 3.87
N ARG A 124 -10.61 6.94 4.23
CA ARG A 124 -10.55 7.45 5.62
C ARG A 124 -11.89 7.99 6.09
N SER A 125 -12.66 8.61 5.20
CA SER A 125 -13.97 9.20 5.51
C SER A 125 -15.10 8.16 5.60
N MET A 126 -14.85 6.91 5.19
CA MET A 126 -15.84 5.83 5.26
C MET A 126 -15.74 5.09 6.61
N PRO A 127 -16.85 4.93 7.35
CA PRO A 127 -16.87 4.18 8.61
C PRO A 127 -16.42 2.71 8.44
#